data_AF-A0A929BNN7-F1
#
_entry.id   AF-A0A929BNN7-F1
#
_cell.length_a   1.000
_cell.length_b   1.000
_cell.length_c   1.000
_cell.angle_alpha   90.00
_cell.angle_beta   90.00
_cell.angle_gamma   90.00
#
_symmetry.space_group_name_H-M   'P 1'
#
loop_
_entity.id
_entity.type
_entity.pdbx_description
1 polymer ?
#
loop_
_entity_poly.entity_id
_entity_poly.type
_entity_poly.pdbx_seq_one_letter_code
_entity_poly.pdbx_strand_id
1 'polypeptide(L)'
;MVAVTEHKRAATHESFRLVLALVGREMRDTLRDWRIVLPIVVLTLFFPVLMSFVADMVLDWAARYGAPIVGEQMLSFLLMVVGFFPISISLVIALETFVGEKERGSLEPLLATPLTDVQLYLGKTLAAVIPPLLAAYLGITVYLIGLYFVKGWTPPPLLLLLIVLLTTVKGLVMISGAVVVSSQTTSVRAANLLASFIIIPGALLVQGEAIIMFWVDYSVLWWIVLFLAVANVILVRMGIRVFNREALLGREIDQLNAATLWRTFRGYLSCESWFFGLDLQEMPAWLRWLGTVGGLYRRDIPAILRRSWLAFMVVVVGLLFSVCIGYALAARYQLPPEMLQLEQVSVEAFTEFPAVDWLPAFTTWGVLVNNVRSLLLAALLAVFSFGTLAVALLMVPLAIVFFFVAQVAYVGYSPVLFFAAFVLPHGLLELPAATIATALAVRLGAAFTSPPRGMTVSHGWLWALADLIKVFVALVLPLLALAAAIEVHVTPHVVVWAFGG
;
A
#
# COMPACT_ATOMS: atom_id res chain seq x y z
N MET A 1 -1.84 -18.73 43.81
CA MET A 1 -2.27 -18.00 42.58
C MET A 1 -2.16 -16.47 42.71
N VAL A 2 -2.43 -15.88 43.88
CA VAL A 2 -2.33 -14.42 44.11
C VAL A 2 -0.88 -13.89 44.09
N ALA A 3 0.08 -14.57 44.71
CA ALA A 3 1.49 -14.14 44.70
C ALA A 3 2.14 -14.15 43.29
N VAL A 4 1.76 -15.09 42.42
CA VAL A 4 2.27 -15.18 41.03
C VAL A 4 1.68 -14.07 40.14
N THR A 5 0.46 -13.62 40.44
CA THR A 5 -0.19 -12.52 39.71
C THR A 5 0.35 -11.14 40.15
N GLU A 6 0.70 -10.97 41.42
CA GLU A 6 1.41 -9.77 41.90
C GLU A 6 2.83 -9.66 41.35
N HIS A 7 3.59 -10.77 41.29
CA HIS A 7 4.95 -10.75 40.75
C HIS A 7 4.97 -10.46 39.24
N LYS A 8 4.01 -11.01 38.48
CA LYS A 8 3.82 -10.67 37.06
C LYS A 8 3.44 -9.20 36.87
N ARG A 9 2.57 -8.64 37.71
CA ARG A 9 2.20 -7.21 37.68
C ARG A 9 3.39 -6.30 38.02
N ALA A 10 4.15 -6.62 39.05
CA ALA A 10 5.35 -5.85 39.43
C ALA A 10 6.41 -5.85 38.31
N ALA A 11 6.67 -7.00 37.69
CA ALA A 11 7.59 -7.11 36.56
C ALA A 11 7.12 -6.35 35.29
N THR A 12 5.80 -6.31 35.03
CA THR A 12 5.25 -5.50 33.93
C THR A 12 5.28 -4.01 34.22
N HIS A 13 5.09 -3.59 35.48
CA HIS A 13 5.22 -2.19 35.88
C HIS A 13 6.66 -1.68 35.78
N GLU A 14 7.66 -2.45 36.22
CA GLU A 14 9.07 -2.08 36.03
C GLU A 14 9.45 -2.03 34.55
N SER A 15 9.00 -3.01 33.77
CA SER A 15 9.19 -3.04 32.32
C SER A 15 8.64 -1.78 31.63
N PHE A 16 7.43 -1.35 31.98
CA PHE A 16 6.83 -0.15 31.41
C PHE A 16 7.55 1.13 31.85
N ARG A 17 7.98 1.22 33.11
CA ARG A 17 8.75 2.37 33.62
C ARG A 17 10.10 2.49 32.90
N LEU A 18 10.78 1.38 32.64
CA LEU A 18 12.05 1.38 31.91
C LEU A 18 11.88 1.85 30.46
N VAL A 19 10.83 1.40 29.76
CA VAL A 19 10.51 1.87 28.41
C VAL A 19 10.18 3.36 28.41
N LEU A 20 9.37 3.84 29.36
CA LEU A 20 9.02 5.25 29.46
C LEU A 20 10.24 6.12 29.82
N ALA A 21 11.16 5.62 30.66
CA ALA A 21 12.40 6.29 30.98
C ALA A 21 13.31 6.40 29.74
N LEU A 22 13.40 5.35 28.92
CA LEU A 22 14.08 5.40 27.63
C LEU A 22 13.44 6.45 26.72
N VAL A 23 12.12 6.41 26.52
CA VAL A 23 11.38 7.39 25.70
C VAL A 23 11.65 8.81 26.18
N GLY A 24 11.56 9.06 27.49
CA GLY A 24 11.80 10.37 28.07
C GLY A 24 13.24 10.86 27.89
N ARG A 25 14.23 9.95 27.94
CA ARG A 25 15.63 10.26 27.63
C ARG A 25 15.79 10.65 26.16
N GLU A 26 15.39 9.79 25.23
CA GLU A 26 15.51 10.01 23.79
C GLU A 26 14.80 11.29 23.34
N MET A 27 13.60 11.54 23.86
CA MET A 27 12.84 12.75 23.56
C MET A 27 13.55 13.99 24.10
N ARG A 28 14.13 13.93 25.30
CA ARG A 28 14.91 15.04 25.86
C ARG A 28 16.18 15.30 25.06
N ASP A 29 16.87 14.26 24.61
CA ASP A 29 18.08 14.39 23.81
C ASP A 29 17.74 15.02 22.45
N THR A 30 16.68 14.54 21.79
CA THR A 30 16.16 15.13 20.55
C THR A 30 15.75 16.59 20.72
N LEU A 31 15.01 16.92 21.79
CA LEU A 31 14.53 18.29 22.06
C LEU A 31 15.65 19.24 22.50
N ARG A 32 16.80 18.72 22.96
CA ARG A 32 17.97 19.53 23.31
C ARG A 32 18.88 19.79 22.12
N ASP A 33 18.78 18.97 21.07
CA ASP A 33 19.51 19.22 19.84
C ASP A 33 18.84 20.34 19.02
N TRP A 34 19.36 21.56 19.18
CA TRP A 34 18.87 22.74 18.47
C TRP A 34 18.92 22.57 16.95
N ARG A 35 19.83 21.74 16.42
CA ARG A 35 19.97 21.51 14.97
C ARG A 35 18.79 20.72 14.40
N ILE A 36 18.13 19.92 15.23
CA ILE A 36 16.93 19.17 14.88
C ILE A 36 15.69 20.01 15.17
N VAL A 37 15.61 20.61 16.37
CA VAL A 37 14.42 21.35 16.80
C VAL A 37 14.20 22.62 15.99
N LEU A 38 15.26 23.39 15.69
CA LEU A 38 15.12 24.68 15.01
C LEU A 38 14.49 24.53 13.62
N PRO A 39 14.99 23.66 12.71
CA PRO A 39 14.35 23.46 11.40
C PRO A 39 12.90 23.00 11.53
N ILE A 40 12.59 22.10 12.46
CA ILE A 40 11.23 21.58 12.65
C ILE A 40 10.29 22.69 13.08
N VAL A 41 10.66 23.46 14.11
CA VAL A 41 9.82 24.55 14.61
C VAL A 41 9.66 25.64 13.56
N VAL A 42 10.75 26.08 12.93
CA VAL A 42 10.71 27.10 11.88
C VAL A 42 9.80 26.66 10.75
N LEU A 43 9.99 25.44 10.23
CA LEU A 43 9.20 24.95 9.11
C LEU A 43 7.73 24.72 9.50
N THR A 44 7.48 24.21 10.70
CA THR A 44 6.12 23.96 11.22
C THR A 44 5.33 25.26 11.41
N LEU A 45 5.98 26.35 11.80
CA LEU A 45 5.33 27.65 11.99
C LEU A 45 5.26 28.45 10.68
N PHE A 46 6.29 28.37 9.84
CA PHE A 46 6.33 29.07 8.55
C PHE A 46 5.38 28.46 7.52
N PHE A 47 5.27 27.13 7.48
CA PHE A 47 4.50 26.44 6.45
C PHE A 47 2.99 26.77 6.47
N PRO A 48 2.30 26.84 7.62
CA PRO A 48 0.95 27.39 7.70
C PRO A 48 0.78 28.79 7.09
N VAL A 49 1.76 29.67 7.29
CA VAL A 49 1.74 31.04 6.75
C VAL A 49 1.84 30.99 5.23
N LEU A 50 2.78 30.20 4.71
CA LEU A 50 2.90 29.94 3.27
C LEU A 50 1.60 29.36 2.69
N MET A 51 1.00 28.38 3.36
CA MET A 51 -0.25 27.76 2.91
C MET A 51 -1.44 28.71 2.98
N SER A 52 -1.42 29.69 3.88
CA SER A 52 -2.43 30.75 3.93
C SER A 52 -2.34 31.66 2.70
N PHE A 53 -1.12 31.97 2.23
CA PHE A 53 -0.91 32.68 0.97
C PHE A 53 -1.37 31.86 -0.25
N VAL A 54 -1.07 30.55 -0.28
CA VAL A 54 -1.56 29.65 -1.34
C VAL A 54 -3.09 29.57 -1.31
N ALA A 55 -3.69 29.53 -0.13
CA ALA A 55 -5.13 29.55 0.04
C ALA A 55 -5.74 30.81 -0.58
N ASP A 56 -5.15 31.99 -0.39
CA ASP A 56 -5.59 33.23 -1.03
C ASP A 56 -5.50 33.15 -2.56
N MET A 57 -4.36 32.69 -3.10
CA MET A 57 -4.21 32.52 -4.55
C MET A 57 -5.29 31.61 -5.16
N VAL A 58 -5.59 30.51 -4.47
CA VAL A 58 -6.58 29.53 -4.90
C VAL A 58 -8.00 30.08 -4.81
N LEU A 59 -8.35 30.76 -3.71
CA LEU A 59 -9.66 31.37 -3.52
C LEU A 59 -9.90 32.47 -4.56
N ASP A 60 -8.91 33.33 -4.79
CA ASP A 60 -8.97 34.39 -5.82
C ASP A 60 -9.13 33.80 -7.22
N TRP A 61 -8.40 32.72 -7.52
CA TRP A 61 -8.53 32.02 -8.79
C TRP A 61 -9.93 31.41 -8.94
N ALA A 62 -10.42 30.70 -7.93
CA ALA A 62 -11.75 30.07 -7.95
C ALA A 62 -12.88 31.10 -8.08
N ALA A 63 -12.74 32.26 -7.42
CA ALA A 63 -13.69 33.36 -7.50
C ALA A 63 -13.78 33.93 -8.93
N ARG A 64 -12.67 34.01 -9.67
CA ARG A 64 -12.66 34.48 -11.08
C ARG A 64 -13.45 33.61 -12.03
N TYR A 65 -13.55 32.31 -11.75
CA TYR A 65 -14.28 31.34 -12.58
C TYR A 65 -15.68 31.02 -12.04
N GLY A 66 -16.15 31.73 -11.00
CA GLY A 66 -17.49 31.53 -10.44
C GLY A 66 -17.68 30.20 -9.70
N ALA A 67 -16.60 29.59 -9.19
CA ALA A 67 -16.62 28.26 -8.56
C ALA A 67 -16.21 28.30 -7.06
N PRO A 68 -16.95 29.00 -6.17
CA PRO A 68 -16.56 29.18 -4.77
C PRO A 68 -16.47 27.87 -3.98
N ILE A 69 -17.27 26.85 -4.34
CA ILE A 69 -17.28 25.53 -3.70
C ILE A 69 -15.92 24.81 -3.85
N VAL A 70 -15.25 25.00 -5.00
CA VAL A 70 -13.92 24.42 -5.25
C VAL A 70 -12.88 25.05 -4.33
N GLY A 71 -13.03 26.35 -4.03
CA GLY A 71 -12.17 27.08 -3.11
C GLY A 71 -12.18 26.51 -1.68
N GLU A 72 -13.36 26.23 -1.12
CA GLU A 72 -13.50 25.68 0.23
C GLU A 72 -12.94 24.25 0.35
N GLN A 73 -13.12 23.43 -0.69
CA GLN A 73 -12.53 22.09 -0.74
C GLN A 73 -10.99 22.15 -0.80
N MET A 74 -10.43 23.14 -1.49
CA MET A 74 -8.97 23.37 -1.51
C MET A 74 -8.43 23.74 -0.12
N LEU A 75 -9.16 24.51 0.70
CA LEU A 75 -8.73 24.80 2.08
C LEU A 75 -8.58 23.53 2.91
N SER A 76 -9.50 22.58 2.74
CA SER A 76 -9.48 21.29 3.42
C SER A 76 -8.27 20.45 2.98
N PHE A 77 -7.95 20.47 1.68
CA PHE A 77 -6.74 19.84 1.16
C PHE A 77 -5.46 20.49 1.72
N LEU A 78 -5.37 21.82 1.72
CA LEU A 78 -4.22 22.54 2.27
C LEU A 78 -4.02 22.24 3.76
N LEU A 79 -5.10 22.12 4.54
CA LEU A 79 -5.06 21.74 5.95
C LEU A 79 -4.41 20.35 6.15
N MET A 80 -4.73 19.39 5.28
CA MET A 80 -4.12 18.05 5.31
C MET A 80 -2.63 18.08 4.92
N VAL A 81 -2.27 18.88 3.92
CA VAL A 81 -0.87 19.08 3.51
C VAL A 81 -0.06 19.71 4.65
N VAL A 82 -0.62 20.69 5.36
CA VAL A 82 -0.01 21.30 6.55
C VAL A 82 0.27 20.27 7.65
N GLY A 83 -0.63 19.32 7.88
CA GLY A 83 -0.40 18.23 8.85
C GLY A 83 0.67 17.24 8.38
N PHE A 84 0.72 16.92 7.09
CA PHE A 84 1.67 15.95 6.54
C PHE A 84 3.11 16.48 6.47
N PHE A 85 3.28 17.76 6.13
CA PHE A 85 4.59 18.30 5.77
C PHE A 85 5.63 18.21 6.90
N PRO A 86 5.32 18.58 8.17
CA PRO A 86 6.27 18.43 9.28
C PRO A 86 6.71 16.99 9.52
N ILE A 87 5.83 16.01 9.29
CA ILE A 87 6.13 14.58 9.44
C ILE A 87 7.20 14.18 8.42
N SER A 88 7.04 14.60 7.16
CA SER A 88 7.97 14.22 6.09
C SER A 88 9.40 14.72 6.35
N ILE A 89 9.54 15.91 6.93
CA ILE A 89 10.84 16.51 7.24
C ILE A 89 11.44 15.93 8.52
N SER A 90 10.60 15.70 9.53
CA SER A 90 11.03 15.10 10.80
C SER A 90 11.30 13.60 10.70
N LEU A 91 11.02 12.97 9.54
CA LEU A 91 11.32 11.57 9.26
C LEU A 91 12.81 11.24 9.43
N VAL A 92 13.69 12.22 9.22
CA VAL A 92 15.15 12.08 9.42
C VAL A 92 15.47 11.64 10.85
N ILE A 93 14.74 12.12 11.87
CA ILE A 93 14.93 11.72 13.27
C ILE A 93 14.74 10.21 13.43
N ALA A 94 13.68 9.68 12.81
CA ALA A 94 13.33 8.27 12.84
C ALA A 94 14.36 7.42 12.09
N LEU A 95 14.95 7.96 11.03
CA LEU A 95 16.02 7.31 10.27
C LEU A 95 17.33 7.30 11.04
N GLU A 96 17.62 8.32 11.85
CA GLU A 96 18.85 8.37 12.66
C GLU A 96 18.79 7.56 13.95
N THR A 97 17.60 7.08 14.38
CA THR A 97 17.40 6.51 15.72
C THR A 97 18.24 5.26 16.01
N PHE A 98 18.52 4.40 15.02
CA PHE A 98 19.41 3.23 15.19
C PHE A 98 20.73 3.42 14.45
N VAL A 99 20.68 3.84 13.18
CA VAL A 99 21.89 4.00 12.37
C VAL A 99 22.80 5.13 12.86
N GLY A 100 22.24 6.19 13.44
CA GLY A 100 23.01 7.29 14.02
C GLY A 100 23.79 6.85 15.26
N GLU A 101 23.19 5.99 16.11
CA GLU A 101 23.91 5.39 17.23
C GLU A 101 24.99 4.42 16.78
N LYS A 102 24.74 3.70 15.67
CA LYS A 102 25.71 2.80 15.03
C LYS A 102 26.93 3.57 14.55
N GLU A 103 26.73 4.64 13.78
CA GLU A 103 27.84 5.47 13.27
C GLU A 103 28.63 6.15 14.40
N ARG A 104 27.97 6.52 15.50
CA ARG A 104 28.61 7.15 16.67
C ARG A 104 29.33 6.16 17.60
N GLY A 105 29.29 4.86 17.32
CA GLY A 105 29.88 3.83 18.18
C GLY A 105 29.19 3.70 19.54
N SER A 106 27.93 4.11 19.65
CA SER A 106 27.16 4.16 20.90
C SER A 106 26.15 3.02 21.06
N LEU A 107 26.16 2.04 20.17
CA LEU A 107 25.30 0.86 20.25
C LEU A 107 25.70 -0.09 21.40
N GLU A 108 26.98 -0.20 21.75
CA GLU A 108 27.44 -1.18 22.75
C GLU A 108 26.82 -0.97 24.14
N PRO A 109 26.72 0.26 24.68
CA PRO A 109 25.96 0.52 25.91
C PRO A 109 24.47 0.20 25.79
N LEU A 110 23.89 0.39 24.60
CA LEU A 110 22.47 0.09 24.33
C LEU A 110 22.19 -1.42 24.41
N LEU A 111 23.13 -2.23 23.92
CA LEU A 111 23.08 -3.69 23.95
C LEU A 111 23.27 -4.26 25.37
N ALA A 112 23.95 -3.53 26.25
CA ALA A 112 24.14 -3.90 27.66
C ALA A 112 22.95 -3.51 28.56
N THR A 113 21.91 -2.84 28.02
CA THR A 113 20.74 -2.47 28.81
C THR A 113 19.92 -3.71 29.22
N PRO A 114 19.25 -3.69 30.39
CA PRO A 114 18.39 -4.80 30.83
C PRO A 114 17.06 -4.90 30.05
N LEU A 115 16.90 -4.11 28.97
CA LEU A 115 15.70 -4.08 28.15
C LEU A 115 15.65 -5.29 27.21
N THR A 116 14.45 -5.81 27.00
CA THR A 116 14.21 -6.80 25.94
C THR A 116 14.23 -6.13 24.55
N ASP A 117 14.50 -6.92 23.51
CA ASP A 117 14.51 -6.44 22.11
C ASP A 117 13.21 -5.71 21.72
N VAL A 118 12.08 -6.25 22.15
CA VAL A 118 10.75 -5.66 21.91
C VAL A 118 10.60 -4.32 22.63
N GLN A 119 11.02 -4.24 23.89
CA GLN A 119 10.92 -3.01 24.69
C GLN A 119 11.84 -1.91 24.16
N LEU A 120 13.06 -2.27 23.76
CA LEU A 120 14.02 -1.35 23.18
C LEU A 120 13.52 -0.80 21.84
N TYR A 121 13.04 -1.69 20.96
CA TYR A 121 12.46 -1.30 19.68
C TYR A 121 11.24 -0.38 19.86
N LEU A 122 10.27 -0.78 20.69
CA LEU A 122 9.07 0.03 20.95
C LEU A 122 9.42 1.37 21.61
N GLY A 123 10.36 1.39 22.56
CA GLY A 123 10.81 2.63 23.20
C GLY A 123 11.42 3.61 22.20
N LYS A 124 12.29 3.14 21.31
CA LYS A 124 12.87 3.97 20.25
C LYS A 124 11.84 4.43 19.22
N THR A 125 10.95 3.54 18.80
CA THR A 125 9.87 3.91 17.87
C THR A 125 8.95 4.97 18.49
N LEU A 126 8.54 4.82 19.75
CA LEU A 126 7.71 5.81 20.43
C LEU A 126 8.42 7.16 20.58
N ALA A 127 9.71 7.16 20.95
CA ALA A 127 10.50 8.38 21.03
C ALA A 127 10.63 9.09 19.69
N ALA A 128 10.80 8.35 18.59
CA ALA A 128 10.88 8.90 17.24
C ALA A 128 9.53 9.41 16.70
N VAL A 129 8.41 8.85 17.17
CA VAL A 129 7.04 9.23 16.74
C VAL A 129 6.59 10.57 17.31
N ILE A 130 6.95 10.86 18.56
CA ILE A 130 6.38 12.00 19.30
C ILE A 130 6.73 13.35 18.66
N PRO A 131 8.01 13.69 18.36
CA PRO A 131 8.34 15.02 17.84
C PRO A 131 7.68 15.33 16.47
N PRO A 132 7.69 14.44 15.47
CA PRO A 132 7.01 14.66 14.19
C PRO A 132 5.50 14.89 14.33
N LEU A 133 4.82 14.10 15.18
CA LEU A 133 3.37 14.24 15.36
C LEU A 133 3.00 15.53 16.10
N LEU A 134 3.78 15.92 17.12
CA LEU A 134 3.59 17.21 17.81
C LEU A 134 3.78 18.38 16.84
N ALA A 135 4.80 18.31 15.97
CA ALA A 135 5.01 19.30 14.92
C ALA A 135 3.82 19.36 13.95
N ALA A 136 3.30 18.22 13.51
CA ALA A 136 2.12 18.16 12.65
C ALA A 136 0.87 18.82 13.29
N TYR A 137 0.59 18.48 14.55
CA TYR A 137 -0.56 19.06 15.26
C TYR A 137 -0.38 20.55 15.54
N LEU A 138 0.84 20.99 15.83
CA LEU A 138 1.15 22.41 15.96
C LEU A 138 0.89 23.14 14.64
N GLY A 139 1.36 22.60 13.51
CA GLY A 139 1.12 23.16 12.18
C GLY A 139 -0.37 23.26 11.86
N ILE A 140 -1.12 22.18 12.09
CA ILE A 140 -2.59 22.14 11.92
C ILE A 140 -3.25 23.23 12.77
N THR A 141 -2.87 23.34 14.05
CA THR A 141 -3.45 24.31 14.99
C THR A 141 -3.18 25.74 14.54
N VAL A 142 -1.94 26.06 14.19
CA VAL A 142 -1.54 27.40 13.72
C VAL A 142 -2.29 27.77 12.44
N TYR A 143 -2.43 26.83 11.50
CA TYR A 143 -3.15 27.06 10.26
C TYR A 143 -4.66 27.27 10.49
N LEU A 144 -5.28 26.48 11.36
CA LEU A 144 -6.70 26.65 11.73
C LEU A 144 -6.97 28.00 12.39
N ILE A 145 -6.08 28.43 13.29
CA ILE A 145 -6.14 29.76 13.90
C ILE A 145 -6.08 30.83 12.82
N GLY A 146 -5.14 30.71 11.87
CA GLY A 146 -5.02 31.62 10.73
C GLY A 146 -6.30 31.67 9.87
N LEU A 147 -6.84 30.52 9.49
CA LEU A 147 -8.08 30.45 8.70
C LEU A 147 -9.29 31.03 9.43
N TYR A 148 -9.40 30.78 10.73
CA TYR A 148 -10.49 31.30 11.56
C TYR A 148 -10.46 32.83 11.63
N PHE A 149 -9.32 33.42 11.99
CA PHE A 149 -9.22 34.87 12.19
C PHE A 149 -9.16 35.66 10.88
N VAL A 150 -8.51 35.14 9.83
CA VAL A 150 -8.30 35.88 8.58
C VAL A 150 -9.44 35.63 7.59
N LYS A 151 -9.96 34.41 7.51
CA LYS A 151 -10.93 34.01 6.47
C LYS A 151 -12.32 33.69 7.03
N GLY A 152 -12.49 33.64 8.35
CA GLY A 152 -13.75 33.24 8.98
C GLY A 152 -14.15 31.79 8.69
N TRP A 153 -13.22 30.96 8.21
CA TRP A 153 -13.50 29.57 7.81
C TRP A 153 -13.15 28.60 8.93
N THR A 154 -14.04 27.64 9.17
CA THR A 154 -13.82 26.53 10.08
C THR A 154 -14.18 25.22 9.41
N PRO A 155 -13.33 24.17 9.48
CA PRO A 155 -13.67 22.88 8.93
C PRO A 155 -14.85 22.26 9.70
N PRO A 156 -15.71 21.48 9.04
CA PRO A 156 -16.68 20.64 9.73
C PRO A 156 -16.00 19.74 10.78
N PRO A 157 -16.57 19.55 11.98
CA PRO A 157 -15.93 18.80 13.06
C PRO A 157 -15.52 17.37 12.67
N LEU A 158 -16.36 16.70 11.86
CA LEU A 158 -16.07 15.35 11.36
C LEU A 158 -14.86 15.33 10.42
N LEU A 159 -14.74 16.34 9.55
CA LEU A 159 -13.61 16.49 8.63
C LEU A 159 -12.31 16.78 9.40
N LEU A 160 -12.37 17.65 10.41
CA LEU A 160 -11.22 17.94 11.26
C LEU A 160 -10.73 16.68 11.99
N LEU A 161 -11.66 15.92 12.60
CA LEU A 161 -11.34 14.64 13.24
C LEU A 161 -10.65 13.69 12.25
N LEU A 162 -11.20 13.58 11.04
CA LEU A 162 -10.69 12.72 10.00
C LEU A 162 -9.29 13.14 9.52
N ILE A 163 -9.04 14.43 9.33
CA ILE A 163 -7.72 14.96 8.99
C ILE A 163 -6.72 14.65 10.09
N VAL A 164 -7.06 14.91 11.35
CA VAL A 164 -6.18 14.60 12.50
C VAL A 164 -5.87 13.10 12.55
N LEU A 165 -6.88 12.23 12.38
CA LEU A 165 -6.67 10.77 12.35
C LEU A 165 -5.81 10.34 11.16
N LEU A 166 -6.07 10.83 9.96
CA LEU A 166 -5.24 10.53 8.78
C LEU A 166 -3.80 10.97 8.98
N THR A 167 -3.58 12.20 9.47
CA THR A 167 -2.24 12.70 9.80
C THR A 167 -1.55 11.82 10.84
N THR A 168 -2.28 11.42 11.90
CA THR A 168 -1.76 10.53 12.96
C THR A 168 -1.30 9.21 12.37
N VAL A 169 -2.21 8.49 11.70
CA VAL A 169 -1.95 7.12 11.26
C VAL A 169 -0.93 7.09 10.13
N LYS A 170 -0.95 8.07 9.22
CA LYS A 170 0.07 8.24 8.18
C LYS A 170 1.44 8.53 8.79
N GLY A 171 1.52 9.41 9.80
CA GLY A 171 2.74 9.66 10.54
C GLY A 171 3.29 8.40 11.20
N LEU A 172 2.43 7.61 11.86
CA LEU A 172 2.81 6.34 12.46
C LEU A 172 3.38 5.36 11.43
N VAL A 173 2.73 5.21 10.26
CA VAL A 173 3.21 4.35 9.17
C VAL A 173 4.58 4.79 8.68
N MET A 174 4.74 6.09 8.37
CA MET A 174 6.01 6.61 7.86
C MET A 174 7.15 6.45 8.86
N ILE A 175 6.91 6.81 10.12
CA ILE A 175 7.92 6.78 11.18
C ILE A 175 8.28 5.32 11.52
N SER A 176 7.29 4.43 11.65
CA SER A 176 7.55 3.01 11.87
C SER A 176 8.35 2.41 10.71
N GLY A 177 8.02 2.74 9.47
CA GLY A 177 8.79 2.35 8.29
C GLY A 177 10.23 2.85 8.34
N ALA A 178 10.44 4.12 8.72
CA ALA A 178 11.76 4.71 8.86
C ALA A 178 12.60 4.04 9.96
N VAL A 179 12.00 3.71 11.11
CA VAL A 179 12.69 3.01 12.19
C VAL A 179 13.08 1.59 11.75
N VAL A 180 12.22 0.89 11.00
CA VAL A 180 12.57 -0.42 10.40
C VAL A 180 13.77 -0.27 9.47
N VAL A 181 13.73 0.69 8.54
CA VAL A 181 14.83 0.96 7.61
C VAL A 181 16.12 1.31 8.35
N SER A 182 16.05 2.20 9.35
CA SER A 182 17.17 2.61 10.20
C SER A 182 17.87 1.41 10.84
N SER A 183 17.11 0.43 11.31
CA SER A 183 17.66 -0.79 11.93
C SER A 183 18.40 -1.70 10.96
N GLN A 184 18.16 -1.57 9.65
CA GLN A 184 18.76 -2.42 8.61
C GLN A 184 19.88 -1.73 7.83
N THR A 185 19.97 -0.41 7.92
CA THR A 185 21.01 0.37 7.24
C THR A 185 22.27 0.48 8.07
N THR A 186 23.41 0.56 7.40
CA THR A 186 24.73 0.71 8.04
C THR A 186 25.18 2.15 8.19
N SER A 187 24.69 3.06 7.33
CA SER A 187 25.04 4.48 7.35
C SER A 187 23.81 5.40 7.31
N VAL A 188 23.92 6.54 8.01
CA VAL A 188 22.92 7.61 8.03
C VAL A 188 22.67 8.13 6.62
N ARG A 189 23.73 8.24 5.80
CA ARG A 189 23.60 8.65 4.39
C ARG A 189 22.74 7.69 3.58
N ALA A 190 22.94 6.39 3.72
CA ALA A 190 22.12 5.38 3.03
C ALA A 190 20.66 5.41 3.54
N ALA A 191 20.46 5.55 4.85
CA ALA A 191 19.13 5.69 5.44
C ALA A 191 18.37 6.91 4.89
N ASN A 192 19.05 8.06 4.76
CA ASN A 192 18.48 9.27 4.20
C ASN A 192 18.12 9.15 2.71
N LEU A 193 18.90 8.40 1.92
CA LEU A 193 18.51 8.09 0.54
C LEU A 193 17.24 7.21 0.49
N LEU A 194 17.15 6.23 1.39
CA LEU A 194 15.98 5.36 1.51
C LEU A 194 14.74 6.07 2.05
N ALA A 195 14.88 7.23 2.69
CA ALA A 195 13.77 8.08 3.12
C ALA A 195 12.78 8.37 1.98
N SER A 196 13.31 8.57 0.77
CA SER A 196 12.51 8.83 -0.43
C SER A 196 11.48 7.73 -0.72
N PHE A 197 11.82 6.46 -0.45
CA PHE A 197 10.91 5.32 -0.60
C PHE A 197 9.77 5.30 0.42
N ILE A 198 9.85 6.13 1.48
CA ILE A 198 8.80 6.30 2.48
C ILE A 198 8.00 7.58 2.19
N ILE A 199 8.70 8.69 1.89
CA ILE A 199 8.10 10.01 1.66
C ILE A 199 7.26 10.01 0.39
N ILE A 200 7.77 9.45 -0.73
CA ILE A 200 7.08 9.50 -2.02
C ILE A 200 5.72 8.76 -1.96
N PRO A 201 5.62 7.50 -1.47
CA PRO A 201 4.32 6.86 -1.30
C PRO A 201 3.40 7.63 -0.34
N GLY A 202 3.94 8.18 0.75
CA GLY A 202 3.17 9.03 1.67
C GLY A 202 2.58 10.25 0.99
N ALA A 203 3.36 10.93 0.15
CA ALA A 203 2.93 12.10 -0.62
C ALA A 203 1.91 11.75 -1.72
N LEU A 204 2.10 10.62 -2.41
CA LEU A 204 1.10 10.11 -3.37
C LEU A 204 -0.22 9.78 -2.67
N LEU A 205 -0.16 9.25 -1.45
CA LEU A 205 -1.35 8.97 -0.67
C LEU A 205 -2.09 10.25 -0.25
N VAL A 206 -1.36 11.31 0.16
CA VAL A 206 -1.95 12.65 0.38
C VAL A 206 -2.64 13.18 -0.88
N GLN A 207 -2.02 13.02 -2.05
CA GLN A 207 -2.61 13.44 -3.32
C GLN A 207 -3.87 12.63 -3.67
N GLY A 208 -3.86 11.31 -3.44
CA GLY A 208 -5.03 10.46 -3.61
C GLY A 208 -6.19 10.84 -2.68
N GLU A 209 -5.90 11.08 -1.40
CA GLU A 209 -6.90 11.58 -0.43
C GLU A 209 -7.47 12.92 -0.87
N ALA A 210 -6.65 13.82 -1.44
CA ALA A 210 -7.11 15.08 -1.97
C ALA A 210 -8.15 14.86 -3.07
N ILE A 211 -7.85 14.04 -4.07
CA ILE A 211 -8.78 13.71 -5.16
C ILE A 211 -10.11 13.17 -4.60
N ILE A 212 -10.05 12.29 -3.59
CA ILE A 212 -11.24 11.73 -2.95
C ILE A 212 -12.08 12.81 -2.24
N MET A 213 -11.43 13.77 -1.57
CA MET A 213 -12.11 14.90 -0.92
C MET A 213 -12.84 15.82 -1.91
N PHE A 214 -12.36 15.92 -3.16
CA PHE A 214 -13.00 16.73 -4.20
C PHE A 214 -14.19 16.02 -4.88
N TRP A 215 -14.12 14.69 -5.08
CA TRP A 215 -15.01 13.99 -6.03
C TRP A 215 -15.98 12.96 -5.45
N VAL A 216 -15.66 12.27 -4.34
CA VAL A 216 -16.30 10.98 -4.03
C VAL A 216 -17.15 11.01 -2.76
N ASP A 217 -16.56 11.22 -1.58
CA ASP A 217 -17.20 11.45 -0.27
C ASP A 217 -16.12 11.41 0.82
N TYR A 218 -16.32 12.08 1.96
CA TYR A 218 -15.44 11.91 3.13
C TYR A 218 -15.51 10.49 3.73
N SER A 219 -16.55 9.72 3.45
CA SER A 219 -16.73 8.35 3.98
C SER A 219 -15.64 7.39 3.52
N VAL A 220 -15.10 7.56 2.31
CA VAL A 220 -14.05 6.70 1.76
C VAL A 220 -12.74 6.84 2.54
N LEU A 221 -12.46 8.02 3.07
CA LEU A 221 -11.25 8.31 3.84
C LEU A 221 -11.19 7.51 5.16
N TRP A 222 -12.32 7.09 5.74
CA TRP A 222 -12.33 6.20 6.90
C TRP A 222 -11.74 4.83 6.58
N TRP A 223 -11.96 4.32 5.36
CA TRP A 223 -11.32 3.09 4.90
C TRP A 223 -9.81 3.26 4.76
N ILE A 224 -9.35 4.46 4.35
CA ILE A 224 -7.92 4.78 4.30
C ILE A 224 -7.33 4.83 5.71
N VAL A 225 -8.02 5.43 6.68
CA VAL A 225 -7.60 5.40 8.10
C VAL A 225 -7.45 3.95 8.59
N LEU A 226 -8.47 3.12 8.37
CA LEU A 226 -8.44 1.71 8.76
C LEU A 226 -7.28 0.97 8.09
N PHE A 227 -7.10 1.17 6.79
CA PHE A 227 -6.02 0.57 6.02
C PHE A 227 -4.64 0.95 6.57
N LEU A 228 -4.40 2.24 6.80
CA LEU A 228 -3.13 2.73 7.34
C LEU A 228 -2.91 2.22 8.77
N ALA A 229 -3.96 2.06 9.57
CA ALA A 229 -3.85 1.53 10.93
C ALA A 229 -3.42 0.07 10.91
N VAL A 230 -4.00 -0.73 10.02
CA VAL A 230 -3.58 -2.12 9.80
C VAL A 230 -2.15 -2.19 9.28
N ALA A 231 -1.79 -1.35 8.30
CA ALA A 231 -0.43 -1.27 7.76
C ALA A 231 0.59 -0.90 8.85
N ASN A 232 0.26 0.04 9.75
CA ASN A 232 1.10 0.40 10.88
C ASN A 232 1.32 -0.77 11.84
N VAL A 233 0.26 -1.51 12.19
CA VAL A 233 0.38 -2.69 13.06
C VAL A 233 1.29 -3.75 12.41
N ILE A 234 1.17 -3.96 11.10
CA ILE A 234 2.03 -4.88 10.35
C ILE A 234 3.50 -4.40 10.40
N LEU A 235 3.74 -3.12 10.13
CA LEU A 235 5.07 -2.50 10.15
C LEU A 235 5.76 -2.60 11.52
N VAL A 236 5.04 -2.27 12.60
CA VAL A 236 5.59 -2.37 13.96
C VAL A 236 5.90 -3.82 14.31
N ARG A 237 5.01 -4.77 13.98
CA ARG A 237 5.24 -6.21 14.21
C ARG A 237 6.42 -6.74 13.39
N MET A 238 6.54 -6.31 12.14
CA MET A 238 7.69 -6.59 11.29
C MET A 238 8.96 -6.09 11.94
N GLY A 239 9.00 -4.82 12.34
CA GLY A 239 10.16 -4.21 12.96
C GLY A 239 10.61 -4.97 14.20
N ILE A 240 9.69 -5.34 15.08
CA ILE A 240 9.98 -6.16 16.26
C ILE A 240 10.60 -7.52 15.90
N ARG A 241 10.14 -8.18 14.83
CA ARG A 241 10.66 -9.50 14.41
C ARG A 241 12.04 -9.40 13.73
N VAL A 242 12.22 -8.35 12.95
CA VAL A 242 13.45 -8.09 12.18
C VAL A 242 14.55 -7.54 13.08
N PHE A 243 14.16 -6.81 14.14
CA PHE A 243 15.06 -6.28 15.14
C PHE A 243 15.69 -7.42 15.95
N ASN A 244 16.98 -7.65 15.73
CA ASN A 244 17.81 -8.50 16.56
C ASN A 244 19.06 -7.70 16.95
N ARG A 245 19.23 -7.49 18.25
CA ARG A 245 20.30 -6.66 18.82
C ARG A 245 21.70 -7.10 18.39
N GLU A 246 21.93 -8.42 18.24
CA GLU A 246 23.23 -8.98 17.83
C GLU A 246 23.48 -8.80 16.32
N ALA A 247 22.41 -8.86 15.52
CA ALA A 247 22.50 -8.67 14.08
C ALA A 247 22.80 -7.21 13.67
N LEU A 248 22.57 -6.24 14.56
CA LEU A 248 22.93 -4.83 14.34
C LEU A 248 24.45 -4.64 14.23
N LEU A 249 25.24 -5.44 14.93
CA LEU A 249 26.71 -5.41 14.91
C LEU A 249 27.29 -6.15 13.69
N GLY A 250 26.65 -7.23 13.24
CA GLY A 250 27.26 -8.22 12.33
C GLY A 250 26.91 -8.11 10.84
N ARG A 251 26.17 -7.10 10.38
CA ARG A 251 25.78 -6.98 8.97
C ARG A 251 26.37 -5.74 8.32
N GLU A 252 27.60 -5.87 7.89
CA GLU A 252 28.13 -5.12 6.74
C GLU A 252 27.57 -5.79 5.48
N ILE A 253 26.56 -5.19 4.83
CA ILE A 253 26.27 -5.51 3.43
C ILE A 253 27.34 -4.81 2.60
N ASP A 254 28.58 -5.30 2.71
CA ASP A 254 29.73 -4.51 2.29
C ASP A 254 29.89 -4.45 0.78
N GLN A 255 29.29 -5.39 0.03
CA GLN A 255 29.36 -5.39 -1.44
C GLN A 255 28.07 -5.93 -2.07
N LEU A 256 27.39 -5.10 -2.89
CA LEU A 256 26.35 -5.55 -3.82
C LEU A 256 27.00 -6.35 -4.95
N ASN A 257 27.19 -7.66 -4.73
CA ASN A 257 27.66 -8.54 -5.80
C ASN A 257 26.49 -8.91 -6.73
N ALA A 258 26.23 -8.05 -7.72
CA ALA A 258 25.16 -8.23 -8.70
C ALA A 258 25.25 -9.58 -9.42
N ALA A 259 26.46 -10.08 -9.68
CA ALA A 259 26.65 -11.40 -10.28
C ALA A 259 26.20 -12.55 -9.37
N THR A 260 26.38 -12.42 -8.05
CA THR A 260 25.88 -13.41 -7.08
C THR A 260 24.37 -13.32 -6.95
N LEU A 261 23.81 -12.10 -6.83
CA LEU A 261 22.35 -11.90 -6.79
C LEU A 261 21.66 -12.44 -8.03
N TRP A 262 22.23 -12.19 -9.22
CA TRP A 262 21.72 -12.72 -10.48
C TRP A 262 21.82 -14.24 -10.56
N ARG A 263 22.93 -14.85 -10.12
CA ARG A 263 23.07 -16.32 -10.07
C ARG A 263 22.05 -16.94 -9.14
N THR A 264 21.86 -16.39 -7.94
CA THR A 264 20.84 -16.84 -6.99
C THR A 264 19.43 -16.70 -7.55
N PHE A 265 19.11 -15.54 -8.13
CA PHE A 265 17.83 -15.29 -8.77
C PHE A 265 17.55 -16.23 -9.94
N ARG A 266 18.56 -16.46 -10.81
CA ARG A 266 18.47 -17.42 -11.92
C ARG A 266 18.28 -18.86 -11.41
N GLY A 267 18.90 -19.21 -10.28
CA GLY A 267 18.68 -20.49 -9.60
C GLY A 267 17.26 -20.64 -9.06
N TYR A 268 16.60 -19.57 -8.63
CA TYR A 268 15.18 -19.62 -8.25
C TYR A 268 14.22 -19.62 -9.45
N LEU A 269 14.64 -19.07 -10.59
CA LEU A 269 13.89 -19.11 -11.85
C LEU A 269 13.98 -20.48 -12.55
N SER A 270 15.03 -21.28 -12.29
CA SER A 270 15.11 -22.62 -12.87
C SER A 270 13.97 -23.48 -12.35
N CYS A 271 13.21 -24.04 -13.29
CA CYS A 271 12.09 -24.93 -12.97
C CYS A 271 12.63 -26.34 -12.69
N GLU A 272 11.96 -27.07 -11.79
CA GLU A 272 12.22 -28.51 -11.68
C GLU A 272 11.85 -29.17 -13.01
N SER A 273 12.76 -29.95 -13.59
CA SER A 273 12.45 -30.73 -14.79
C SER A 273 11.67 -31.98 -14.39
N TRP A 274 10.50 -32.18 -14.98
CA TRP A 274 9.68 -33.37 -14.75
C TRP A 274 9.00 -33.83 -16.05
N PHE A 275 9.28 -35.07 -16.45
CA PHE A 275 8.64 -35.69 -17.62
C PHE A 275 8.21 -37.13 -17.31
N PHE A 276 6.99 -37.31 -16.82
CA PHE A 276 6.35 -38.63 -16.62
C PHE A 276 7.17 -39.67 -15.81
N GLY A 277 8.12 -39.23 -14.97
CA GLY A 277 8.99 -40.14 -14.20
C GLY A 277 10.17 -40.75 -14.98
N LEU A 278 10.44 -40.28 -16.21
CA LEU A 278 11.61 -40.67 -17.00
C LEU A 278 12.83 -39.80 -16.66
N ASP A 279 14.01 -40.41 -16.72
CA ASP A 279 15.28 -39.72 -16.44
C ASP A 279 15.63 -38.77 -17.59
N LEU A 280 15.54 -37.46 -17.34
CA LEU A 280 15.68 -36.40 -18.34
C LEU A 280 17.11 -36.26 -18.91
N GLN A 281 18.10 -36.92 -18.30
CA GLN A 281 19.47 -36.97 -18.83
C GLN A 281 19.56 -37.78 -20.12
N GLU A 282 18.66 -38.75 -20.33
CA GLU A 282 18.62 -39.61 -21.51
C GLU A 282 17.85 -38.98 -22.70
N MET A 283 17.18 -37.84 -22.50
CA MET A 283 16.39 -37.20 -23.56
C MET A 283 17.23 -36.28 -24.48
N PRO A 284 16.91 -36.24 -25.80
CA PRO A 284 17.49 -35.28 -26.73
C PRO A 284 17.34 -33.84 -26.26
N ALA A 285 18.36 -33.00 -26.47
CA ALA A 285 18.38 -31.62 -25.98
C ALA A 285 17.15 -30.80 -26.42
N TRP A 286 16.59 -31.06 -27.60
CA TRP A 286 15.40 -30.39 -28.14
C TRP A 286 14.08 -30.81 -27.48
N LEU A 287 14.03 -31.92 -26.72
CA LEU A 287 12.84 -32.38 -25.98
C LEU A 287 12.85 -31.96 -24.51
N ARG A 288 14.00 -31.51 -23.98
CA ARG A 288 14.15 -31.16 -22.55
C ARG A 288 13.23 -30.03 -22.10
N TRP A 289 12.86 -29.11 -23.00
CA TRP A 289 11.93 -28.01 -22.67
C TRP A 289 10.54 -28.52 -22.31
N LEU A 290 10.07 -29.65 -22.88
CA LEU A 290 8.77 -30.24 -22.52
C LEU A 290 8.78 -30.73 -21.07
N GLY A 291 9.89 -31.30 -20.59
CA GLY A 291 10.05 -31.67 -19.19
C GLY A 291 10.10 -30.47 -18.25
N THR A 292 10.72 -29.37 -18.67
CA THR A 292 10.74 -28.11 -17.91
C THR A 292 9.34 -27.50 -17.82
N VAL A 293 8.58 -27.49 -18.91
CA VAL A 293 7.18 -27.02 -18.94
C VAL A 293 6.29 -27.95 -18.10
N GLY A 294 6.46 -29.27 -18.23
CA GLY A 294 5.72 -30.25 -17.43
C GLY A 294 5.95 -30.09 -15.93
N GLY A 295 7.20 -29.88 -15.51
CA GLY A 295 7.53 -29.61 -14.11
C GLY A 295 7.02 -28.26 -13.62
N LEU A 296 7.08 -27.22 -14.45
CA LEU A 296 6.52 -25.91 -14.15
C LEU A 296 5.02 -25.99 -13.81
N TYR A 297 4.21 -26.60 -14.69
CA TYR A 297 2.76 -26.68 -14.48
C TYR A 297 2.34 -27.71 -13.43
N ARG A 298 3.06 -28.83 -13.27
CA ARG A 298 2.65 -29.92 -12.37
C ARG A 298 3.23 -29.81 -10.95
N ARG A 299 4.42 -29.23 -10.79
CA ARG A 299 5.11 -29.14 -9.49
C ARG A 299 5.25 -27.70 -9.03
N ASP A 300 5.85 -26.84 -9.86
CA ASP A 300 6.22 -25.50 -9.41
C ASP A 300 4.99 -24.63 -9.15
N ILE A 301 4.09 -24.48 -10.13
CA ILE A 301 2.89 -23.64 -9.98
C ILE A 301 2.04 -24.10 -8.77
N PRO A 302 1.65 -25.39 -8.63
CA PRO A 302 0.88 -25.82 -7.46
C PRO A 302 1.62 -25.62 -6.13
N ALA A 303 2.94 -25.84 -6.09
CA ALA A 303 3.73 -25.61 -4.89
C ALA A 303 3.82 -24.11 -4.55
N ILE A 304 3.97 -23.24 -5.55
CA ILE A 304 3.98 -21.78 -5.38
C ILE A 304 2.63 -21.32 -4.84
N LEU A 305 1.52 -21.77 -5.44
CA LEU A 305 0.17 -21.42 -5.00
C LEU A 305 -0.12 -21.91 -3.57
N ARG A 306 0.26 -23.15 -3.24
CA ARG A 306 0.10 -23.71 -1.88
C ARG A 306 0.91 -22.93 -0.85
N ARG A 307 2.14 -22.52 -1.19
CA ARG A 307 2.98 -21.65 -0.33
C ARG A 307 2.39 -20.25 -0.14
N SER A 308 1.63 -19.76 -1.12
CA SER A 308 0.97 -18.45 -1.08
C SER A 308 -0.44 -18.45 -0.47
N TRP A 309 -0.91 -19.57 0.08
CA TRP A 309 -2.31 -19.72 0.52
C TRP A 309 -2.80 -18.60 1.47
N LEU A 310 -1.97 -18.18 2.42
CA LEU A 310 -2.33 -17.08 3.32
C LEU A 310 -2.53 -15.75 2.57
N ALA A 311 -1.68 -15.47 1.58
CA ALA A 311 -1.84 -14.28 0.74
C ALA A 311 -3.12 -14.37 -0.12
N PHE A 312 -3.46 -15.57 -0.62
CA PHE A 312 -4.74 -15.79 -1.29
C PHE A 312 -5.93 -15.49 -0.39
N MET A 313 -5.91 -15.95 0.86
CA MET A 313 -6.98 -15.66 1.82
C MET A 313 -7.15 -14.16 2.05
N VAL A 314 -6.05 -13.41 2.19
CA VAL A 314 -6.09 -11.95 2.33
C VAL A 314 -6.74 -11.30 1.11
N VAL A 315 -6.35 -11.71 -0.10
CA VAL A 315 -6.93 -11.17 -1.34
C VAL A 315 -8.42 -11.50 -1.42
N VAL A 316 -8.82 -12.75 -1.20
CA VAL A 316 -10.23 -13.19 -1.25
C VAL A 316 -11.08 -12.40 -0.25
N VAL A 317 -10.61 -12.22 0.98
CA VAL A 317 -11.31 -11.39 1.98
C VAL A 317 -11.44 -9.94 1.49
N GLY A 318 -10.39 -9.37 0.89
CA GLY A 318 -10.44 -8.03 0.28
C GLY A 318 -11.46 -7.94 -0.86
N LEU A 319 -11.53 -8.95 -1.72
CA LEU A 319 -12.51 -9.00 -2.82
C LEU A 319 -13.95 -9.13 -2.31
N LEU A 320 -14.20 -9.96 -1.29
CA LEU A 320 -15.52 -10.03 -0.64
C LEU A 320 -15.91 -8.69 -0.01
N PHE A 321 -14.95 -8.01 0.61
CA PHE A 321 -15.18 -6.69 1.18
C PHE A 321 -15.46 -5.62 0.11
N SER A 322 -14.83 -5.73 -1.07
CA SER A 322 -15.11 -4.89 -2.24
C SER A 322 -16.56 -5.03 -2.75
N VAL A 323 -17.14 -6.24 -2.70
CA VAL A 323 -18.56 -6.45 -2.99
C VAL A 323 -19.44 -5.61 -2.05
N CYS A 324 -19.17 -5.65 -0.74
CA CYS A 324 -19.90 -4.86 0.25
C CYS A 324 -19.76 -3.35 0.00
N ILE A 325 -18.56 -2.89 -0.38
CA ILE A 325 -18.33 -1.48 -0.75
C ILE A 325 -19.18 -1.10 -1.97
N GLY A 326 -19.19 -1.91 -3.02
CA GLY A 326 -19.97 -1.66 -4.24
C GLY A 326 -21.46 -1.47 -3.95
N TYR A 327 -22.05 -2.39 -3.18
CA TYR A 327 -23.46 -2.28 -2.75
C TYR A 327 -23.73 -1.04 -1.87
N ALA A 328 -22.84 -0.74 -0.91
CA ALA A 328 -22.99 0.40 -0.03
C ALA A 328 -22.92 1.73 -0.80
N LEU A 329 -22.01 1.83 -1.78
CA LEU A 329 -21.91 2.99 -2.66
C LEU A 329 -23.15 3.12 -3.55
N ALA A 330 -23.66 2.02 -4.11
CA ALA A 330 -24.83 2.05 -4.98
C ALA A 330 -26.10 2.51 -4.25
N ALA A 331 -26.27 2.09 -2.99
CA ALA A 331 -27.36 2.55 -2.15
C ALA A 331 -27.32 4.07 -1.87
N ARG A 332 -26.12 4.67 -1.88
CA ARG A 332 -25.91 6.10 -1.59
C ARG A 332 -25.93 6.99 -2.83
N TYR A 333 -25.37 6.49 -3.94
CA TYR A 333 -25.24 7.23 -5.20
C TYR A 333 -26.04 6.55 -6.29
N GLN A 334 -27.37 6.73 -6.28
CA GLN A 334 -28.24 6.17 -7.31
C GLN A 334 -28.09 6.96 -8.61
N LEU A 335 -27.90 6.24 -9.72
CA LEU A 335 -27.79 6.85 -11.04
C LEU A 335 -29.18 7.17 -11.62
N PRO A 336 -29.32 8.25 -12.40
CA PRO A 336 -30.53 8.51 -13.16
C PRO A 336 -30.87 7.32 -14.09
N PRO A 337 -32.12 6.85 -14.12
CA PRO A 337 -32.52 5.69 -14.94
C PRO A 337 -32.19 5.84 -16.43
N GLU A 338 -32.17 7.08 -16.94
CA GLU A 338 -31.87 7.38 -18.34
C GLU A 338 -30.44 6.99 -18.75
N MET A 339 -29.51 6.94 -17.79
CA MET A 339 -28.12 6.55 -18.04
C MET A 339 -27.92 5.02 -18.16
N LEU A 340 -28.92 4.22 -17.81
CA LEU A 340 -28.82 2.76 -17.69
C LEU A 340 -29.80 2.02 -18.63
N GLN A 341 -30.14 2.61 -19.77
CA GLN A 341 -31.03 2.01 -20.78
C GLN A 341 -30.30 0.90 -21.57
N LEU A 342 -30.27 -0.31 -21.02
CA LEU A 342 -29.54 -1.46 -21.58
C LEU A 342 -30.14 -1.98 -22.90
N GLU A 343 -31.40 -1.66 -23.17
CA GLU A 343 -32.14 -2.09 -24.38
C GLU A 343 -31.64 -1.44 -25.68
N GLN A 344 -30.93 -0.32 -25.59
CA GLN A 344 -30.40 0.41 -26.74
C GLN A 344 -28.92 0.14 -27.00
N VAL A 345 -28.30 -0.77 -26.24
CA VAL A 345 -26.87 -1.08 -26.36
C VAL A 345 -26.64 -1.91 -27.63
N SER A 346 -25.93 -1.35 -28.59
CA SER A 346 -25.47 -2.07 -29.79
C SER A 346 -24.01 -2.52 -29.66
N VAL A 347 -23.55 -3.40 -30.55
CA VAL A 347 -22.14 -3.83 -30.57
C VAL A 347 -21.23 -2.65 -30.95
N GLU A 348 -21.69 -1.79 -31.85
CA GLU A 348 -20.98 -0.59 -32.31
C GLU A 348 -20.77 0.40 -31.17
N ALA A 349 -21.72 0.50 -30.22
CA ALA A 349 -21.60 1.37 -29.05
C ALA A 349 -20.34 1.07 -28.23
N PHE A 350 -19.92 -0.19 -28.11
CA PHE A 350 -18.68 -0.57 -27.41
C PHE A 350 -17.40 -0.10 -28.13
N THR A 351 -17.47 0.07 -29.45
CA THR A 351 -16.33 0.51 -30.28
C THR A 351 -16.30 2.02 -30.53
N GLU A 352 -17.48 2.66 -30.49
CA GLU A 352 -17.67 4.10 -30.75
C GLU A 352 -17.56 4.96 -29.48
N PHE A 353 -17.40 4.37 -28.29
CA PHE A 353 -17.11 5.13 -27.09
C PHE A 353 -15.89 6.02 -27.36
N PRO A 354 -16.03 7.36 -27.28
CA PRO A 354 -14.92 8.25 -27.54
C PRO A 354 -13.79 7.88 -26.60
N ALA A 355 -12.60 7.67 -27.17
CA ALA A 355 -11.40 7.46 -26.39
C ALA A 355 -11.20 8.70 -25.51
N VAL A 356 -11.72 8.64 -24.28
CA VAL A 356 -11.35 9.63 -23.27
C VAL A 356 -9.87 9.38 -23.02
N ASP A 357 -9.01 10.41 -23.14
CA ASP A 357 -7.54 10.26 -23.21
C ASP A 357 -6.89 9.41 -22.10
N TRP A 358 -7.59 9.14 -21.01
CA TRP A 358 -7.15 8.32 -19.89
C TRP A 358 -7.67 6.86 -19.89
N LEU A 359 -8.68 6.52 -20.69
CA LEU A 359 -9.25 5.17 -20.80
C LEU A 359 -8.57 4.38 -21.94
N PRO A 360 -8.27 3.08 -21.73
CA PRO A 360 -7.67 2.27 -22.77
C PRO A 360 -8.64 2.07 -23.94
N ALA A 361 -8.11 2.02 -25.17
CA ALA A 361 -8.93 1.66 -26.33
C ALA A 361 -9.53 0.25 -26.14
N PHE A 362 -10.83 0.10 -26.45
CA PHE A 362 -11.56 -1.17 -26.34
C PHE A 362 -11.15 -2.15 -27.46
N THR A 363 -9.93 -2.66 -27.33
CA THR A 363 -9.27 -3.60 -28.23
C THR A 363 -8.60 -4.69 -27.39
N THR A 364 -8.45 -5.90 -27.95
CA THR A 364 -7.81 -7.02 -27.25
C THR A 364 -6.43 -6.65 -26.69
N TRP A 365 -5.64 -5.88 -27.45
CA TRP A 365 -4.35 -5.39 -26.99
C TRP A 365 -4.46 -4.29 -25.93
N GLY A 366 -5.38 -3.34 -26.10
CA GLY A 366 -5.60 -2.25 -25.13
C GLY A 366 -6.03 -2.76 -23.76
N VAL A 367 -6.99 -3.69 -23.73
CA VAL A 367 -7.46 -4.37 -22.51
C VAL A 367 -6.33 -5.17 -21.86
N LEU A 368 -5.63 -6.01 -22.65
CA LEU A 368 -4.52 -6.82 -22.14
C LEU A 368 -3.41 -5.95 -21.52
N VAL A 369 -2.96 -4.92 -22.24
CA VAL A 369 -1.91 -4.01 -21.76
C VAL A 369 -2.36 -3.28 -20.50
N ASN A 370 -3.61 -2.84 -20.43
CA ASN A 370 -4.12 -2.17 -19.24
C ASN A 370 -4.13 -3.09 -18.02
N ASN A 371 -4.61 -4.32 -18.16
CA ASN A 371 -4.67 -5.29 -17.06
C ASN A 371 -3.27 -5.74 -16.62
N VAL A 372 -2.37 -6.01 -17.57
CA VAL A 372 -0.96 -6.32 -17.28
C VAL A 372 -0.28 -5.15 -16.57
N ARG A 373 -0.43 -3.92 -17.08
CA ARG A 373 0.15 -2.70 -16.49
C ARG A 373 -0.37 -2.49 -15.06
N SER A 374 -1.66 -2.67 -14.84
CA SER A 374 -2.30 -2.49 -13.53
C SER A 374 -1.78 -3.52 -12.51
N LEU A 375 -1.67 -4.79 -12.89
CA LEU A 375 -1.12 -5.83 -12.01
C LEU A 375 0.38 -5.68 -11.74
N LEU A 376 1.16 -5.23 -12.73
CA LEU A 376 2.59 -4.94 -12.54
C LEU A 376 2.79 -3.72 -11.63
N LEU A 377 1.98 -2.67 -11.79
CA LEU A 377 1.98 -1.52 -10.89
C LEU A 377 1.57 -1.94 -9.47
N ALA A 378 0.56 -2.79 -9.33
CA ALA A 378 0.16 -3.36 -8.04
C ALA A 378 1.29 -4.17 -7.42
N ALA A 379 2.01 -5.00 -8.19
CA ALA A 379 3.17 -5.75 -7.72
C ALA A 379 4.32 -4.83 -7.26
N LEU A 380 4.58 -3.74 -7.97
CA LEU A 380 5.56 -2.74 -7.58
C LEU A 380 5.14 -2.04 -6.27
N LEU A 381 3.89 -1.59 -6.18
CA LEU A 381 3.37 -0.92 -4.98
C LEU A 381 3.24 -1.87 -3.79
N ALA A 382 3.06 -3.18 -4.02
CA ALA A 382 3.11 -4.20 -2.97
C ALA A 382 4.45 -4.24 -2.26
N VAL A 383 5.56 -3.98 -2.96
CA VAL A 383 6.90 -3.94 -2.35
C VAL A 383 6.96 -2.85 -1.27
N PHE A 384 6.39 -1.68 -1.54
CA PHE A 384 6.41 -0.53 -0.62
C PHE A 384 5.31 -0.59 0.45
N SER A 385 4.23 -1.33 0.20
CA SER A 385 3.07 -1.41 1.10
C SER A 385 2.93 -2.76 1.81
N PHE A 386 3.93 -3.63 1.70
CA PHE A 386 3.87 -5.01 2.23
C PHE A 386 2.65 -5.79 1.72
N GLY A 387 2.29 -5.55 0.45
CA GLY A 387 1.18 -6.21 -0.23
C GLY A 387 -0.15 -5.49 -0.17
N THR A 388 -0.36 -4.56 0.76
CA THR A 388 -1.69 -4.03 1.02
C THR A 388 -2.24 -3.18 -0.13
N LEU A 389 -1.40 -2.35 -0.79
CA LEU A 389 -1.82 -1.56 -1.94
C LEU A 389 -2.20 -2.42 -3.14
N ALA A 390 -1.58 -3.60 -3.33
CA ALA A 390 -1.97 -4.49 -4.42
C ALA A 390 -3.40 -5.03 -4.23
N VAL A 391 -3.77 -5.35 -2.99
CA VAL A 391 -5.15 -5.74 -2.65
C VAL A 391 -6.09 -4.56 -2.90
N ALA A 392 -5.77 -3.38 -2.40
CA ALA A 392 -6.60 -2.18 -2.57
C ALA A 392 -6.83 -1.84 -4.05
N LEU A 393 -5.80 -1.91 -4.89
CA LEU A 393 -5.92 -1.65 -6.32
C LEU A 393 -6.81 -2.66 -7.05
N LEU A 394 -6.76 -3.94 -6.65
CA LEU A 394 -7.67 -4.95 -7.21
C LEU A 394 -9.11 -4.81 -6.69
N MET A 395 -9.29 -4.28 -5.47
CA MET A 395 -10.61 -4.03 -4.90
C MET A 395 -11.39 -2.95 -5.65
N VAL A 396 -10.72 -1.93 -6.19
CA VAL A 396 -11.37 -0.81 -6.90
C VAL A 396 -12.22 -1.26 -8.09
N PRO A 397 -11.66 -1.96 -9.11
CA PRO A 397 -12.46 -2.38 -10.27
C PRO A 397 -13.59 -3.33 -9.87
N LEU A 398 -13.36 -4.22 -8.91
CA LEU A 398 -14.42 -5.12 -8.42
C LEU A 398 -15.54 -4.35 -7.70
N ALA A 399 -15.21 -3.29 -6.95
CA ALA A 399 -16.20 -2.47 -6.27
C ALA A 399 -17.05 -1.70 -7.29
N ILE A 400 -16.43 -1.23 -8.37
CA ILE A 400 -17.12 -0.59 -9.50
C ILE A 400 -18.08 -1.57 -10.18
N VAL A 401 -17.63 -2.81 -10.43
CA VAL A 401 -18.50 -3.86 -11.00
C VAL A 401 -19.74 -4.07 -10.13
N PHE A 402 -19.56 -4.28 -8.82
CA PHE A 402 -20.70 -4.51 -7.92
C PHE A 402 -21.54 -3.27 -7.65
N PHE A 403 -20.97 -2.07 -7.80
CA PHE A 403 -21.74 -0.84 -7.85
C PHE A 403 -22.72 -0.87 -9.02
N PHE A 404 -22.27 -1.14 -10.25
CA PHE A 404 -23.16 -1.21 -11.42
C PHE A 404 -24.18 -2.37 -11.35
N VAL A 405 -23.77 -3.53 -10.84
CA VAL A 405 -24.69 -4.67 -10.60
C VAL A 405 -25.84 -4.27 -9.68
N ALA A 406 -25.57 -3.47 -8.65
CA ALA A 406 -26.60 -2.97 -7.75
C ALA A 406 -27.45 -1.85 -8.40
N GLN A 407 -26.85 -0.97 -9.20
CA GLN A 407 -27.58 0.09 -9.91
C GLN A 407 -28.64 -0.45 -10.86
N VAL A 408 -28.29 -1.46 -11.67
CA VAL A 408 -29.25 -2.03 -12.63
C VAL A 408 -30.42 -2.70 -11.94
N ALA A 409 -30.23 -3.22 -10.72
CA ALA A 409 -31.31 -3.76 -9.90
C ALA A 409 -32.30 -2.67 -9.46
N TYR A 410 -31.84 -1.44 -9.19
CA TYR A 410 -32.72 -0.31 -8.86
C TYR A 410 -33.57 0.15 -10.03
N VAL A 411 -33.06 0.01 -11.26
CA VAL A 411 -33.76 0.36 -12.50
C VAL A 411 -34.69 -0.77 -12.98
N GLY A 412 -34.67 -1.93 -12.31
CA GLY A 412 -35.59 -3.06 -12.57
C GLY A 412 -35.01 -4.18 -13.45
N TYR A 413 -33.74 -4.09 -13.86
CA TYR A 413 -33.05 -5.18 -14.55
C TYR A 413 -32.60 -6.28 -13.57
N SER A 414 -32.45 -7.50 -14.06
CA SER A 414 -31.91 -8.61 -13.26
C SER A 414 -30.41 -8.41 -12.99
N PRO A 415 -29.96 -8.25 -11.72
CA PRO A 415 -28.53 -8.08 -11.41
C PRO A 415 -27.71 -9.33 -11.76
N VAL A 416 -28.34 -10.51 -11.67
CA VAL A 416 -27.70 -11.79 -12.03
C VAL A 416 -27.47 -11.86 -13.54
N LEU A 417 -28.46 -11.44 -14.34
CA LEU A 417 -28.32 -11.42 -15.79
C LEU A 417 -27.26 -10.41 -16.24
N PHE A 418 -27.25 -9.23 -15.61
CA PHE A 418 -26.24 -8.21 -15.87
C PHE A 418 -24.82 -8.73 -15.58
N PHE A 419 -24.61 -9.31 -14.40
CA PHE A 419 -23.31 -9.89 -14.04
C PHE A 419 -22.91 -11.05 -14.98
N ALA A 420 -23.87 -11.91 -15.33
CA ALA A 420 -23.65 -13.04 -16.23
C ALA A 420 -23.29 -12.61 -17.67
N ALA A 421 -23.85 -11.50 -18.14
CA ALA A 421 -23.61 -11.00 -19.50
C ALA A 421 -22.36 -10.11 -19.59
N PHE A 422 -22.23 -9.14 -18.68
CA PHE A 422 -21.17 -8.12 -18.75
C PHE A 422 -19.86 -8.54 -18.10
N VAL A 423 -19.86 -9.46 -17.14
CA VAL A 423 -18.67 -9.75 -16.32
C VAL A 423 -18.22 -11.20 -16.49
N LEU A 424 -19.13 -12.15 -16.39
CA LEU A 424 -18.79 -13.57 -16.33
C LEU A 424 -17.98 -14.10 -17.53
N PRO A 425 -18.25 -13.72 -18.80
CA PRO A 425 -17.58 -14.31 -19.95
C PRO A 425 -16.05 -14.22 -19.87
N HIS A 426 -15.52 -13.01 -19.64
CA HIS A 426 -14.08 -12.77 -19.49
C HIS A 426 -13.62 -12.88 -18.03
N GLY A 427 -14.48 -12.50 -17.08
CA GLY A 427 -14.20 -12.50 -15.64
C GLY A 427 -13.91 -13.88 -15.05
N LEU A 428 -14.40 -14.96 -15.67
CA LEU A 428 -14.03 -16.34 -15.31
C LEU A 428 -12.52 -16.63 -15.45
N LEU A 429 -11.82 -15.89 -16.31
CA LEU A 429 -10.38 -16.02 -16.53
C LEU A 429 -9.61 -14.88 -15.86
N GLU A 430 -10.13 -13.66 -15.97
CA GLU A 430 -9.47 -12.47 -15.41
C GLU A 430 -9.43 -12.49 -13.89
N LEU A 431 -10.54 -12.80 -13.21
CA LEU A 431 -10.58 -12.76 -11.75
C LEU A 431 -9.61 -13.76 -11.10
N PRO A 432 -9.51 -15.03 -11.54
CA PRO A 432 -8.47 -15.92 -11.06
C PRO A 432 -7.06 -15.42 -11.37
N ALA A 433 -6.79 -14.93 -12.59
CA ALA A 433 -5.48 -14.44 -12.97
C ALA A 433 -5.04 -13.24 -12.11
N ALA A 434 -5.92 -12.26 -11.93
CA ALA A 434 -5.70 -11.09 -11.09
C ALA A 434 -5.55 -11.46 -9.62
N THR A 435 -6.38 -12.38 -9.11
CA THR A 435 -6.28 -12.88 -7.73
C THR A 435 -4.94 -13.56 -7.47
N ILE A 436 -4.48 -14.41 -8.41
CA ILE A 436 -3.19 -15.09 -8.32
C ILE A 436 -2.04 -14.09 -8.35
N ALA A 437 -2.05 -13.15 -9.30
CA ALA A 437 -1.03 -12.11 -9.41
C ALA A 437 -0.95 -11.26 -8.14
N THR A 438 -2.10 -10.79 -7.64
CA THR A 438 -2.18 -9.98 -6.42
C THR A 438 -1.76 -10.77 -5.18
N ALA A 439 -2.10 -12.05 -5.07
CA ALA A 439 -1.63 -12.88 -3.95
C ALA A 439 -0.10 -13.06 -3.96
N LEU A 440 0.50 -13.23 -5.13
CA LEU A 440 1.96 -13.30 -5.28
C LEU A 440 2.62 -11.95 -5.00
N ALA A 441 2.00 -10.84 -5.42
CA ALA A 441 2.43 -9.49 -5.07
C ALA A 441 2.39 -9.27 -3.55
N VAL A 442 1.32 -9.70 -2.88
CA VAL A 442 1.19 -9.65 -1.42
C VAL A 442 2.31 -10.45 -0.76
N ARG A 443 2.60 -11.66 -1.25
CA ARG A 443 3.70 -12.47 -0.73
C ARG A 443 5.07 -11.85 -0.98
N LEU A 444 5.27 -11.21 -2.14
CA LEU A 444 6.50 -10.48 -2.46
C LEU A 444 6.71 -9.31 -1.48
N GLY A 445 5.67 -8.52 -1.20
CA GLY A 445 5.71 -7.47 -0.19
C GLY A 445 5.96 -8.03 1.22
N ALA A 446 5.29 -9.13 1.57
CA ALA A 446 5.43 -9.78 2.87
C ALA A 446 6.81 -10.43 3.08
N ALA A 447 7.55 -10.78 2.02
CA ALA A 447 8.88 -11.40 2.11
C ALA A 447 9.92 -10.52 2.82
N PHE A 448 9.74 -9.20 2.80
CA PHE A 448 10.53 -8.28 3.63
C PHE A 448 10.21 -8.42 5.13
N THR A 449 8.94 -8.70 5.47
CA THR A 449 8.46 -8.75 6.86
C THR A 449 8.72 -10.07 7.55
N SER A 450 8.68 -11.15 6.79
CA SER A 450 8.67 -12.52 7.29
C SER A 450 9.38 -13.41 6.27
N PRO A 451 10.72 -13.29 6.14
CA PRO A 451 11.46 -14.17 5.27
C PRO A 451 11.23 -15.64 5.66
N PRO A 452 11.28 -16.58 4.69
CA PRO A 452 11.18 -18.00 4.96
C PRO A 452 12.23 -18.46 5.98
N ARG A 453 11.88 -19.45 6.80
CA ARG A 453 12.77 -19.98 7.85
C ARG A 453 14.11 -20.42 7.25
N GLY A 454 15.22 -19.94 7.83
CA GLY A 454 16.58 -20.25 7.38
C GLY A 454 17.08 -19.41 6.20
N MET A 455 16.29 -18.45 5.70
CA MET A 455 16.72 -17.53 4.63
C MET A 455 16.95 -16.11 5.17
N THR A 456 17.88 -15.40 4.54
CA THR A 456 18.01 -13.95 4.72
C THR A 456 16.89 -13.20 3.98
N VAL A 457 16.65 -11.94 4.34
CA VAL A 457 15.64 -11.08 3.70
C VAL A 457 15.86 -11.01 2.18
N SER A 458 17.12 -10.85 1.74
CA SER A 458 17.46 -10.77 0.32
C SER A 458 17.15 -12.07 -0.44
N HIS A 459 17.48 -13.23 0.13
CA HIS A 459 17.20 -14.52 -0.51
C HIS A 459 15.69 -14.81 -0.54
N GLY A 460 15.00 -14.56 0.57
CA GLY A 460 13.55 -14.72 0.65
C GLY A 460 12.80 -13.83 -0.35
N TRP A 461 13.26 -12.59 -0.52
CA TRP A 461 12.68 -11.66 -1.48
C TRP A 461 12.96 -12.05 -2.94
N LEU A 462 14.20 -12.41 -3.28
CA LEU A 462 14.54 -12.89 -4.63
C LEU A 462 13.77 -14.15 -5.00
N TRP A 463 13.56 -15.06 -4.05
CA TRP A 463 12.75 -16.25 -4.25
C TRP A 463 11.28 -15.92 -4.50
N ALA A 464 10.70 -15.01 -3.71
CA ALA A 464 9.34 -14.53 -3.92
C ALA A 464 9.16 -13.83 -5.28
N LEU A 465 10.15 -13.06 -5.72
CA LEU A 465 10.16 -12.39 -7.02
C LEU A 465 10.23 -13.40 -8.18
N ALA A 466 11.10 -14.41 -8.07
CA ALA A 466 11.22 -15.45 -9.09
C ALA A 466 9.90 -16.24 -9.25
N ASP A 467 9.25 -16.56 -8.14
CA ASP A 467 7.94 -17.21 -8.16
C ASP A 467 6.84 -16.32 -8.76
N LEU A 468 6.83 -15.02 -8.45
CA LEU A 468 5.91 -14.07 -9.08
C LEU A 468 6.11 -14.07 -10.60
N ILE A 469 7.34 -13.94 -11.08
CA ILE A 469 7.64 -13.90 -12.52
C ILE A 469 7.27 -15.22 -13.20
N LYS A 470 7.61 -16.37 -12.61
CA LYS A 470 7.26 -17.70 -13.16
C LYS A 470 5.76 -17.84 -13.38
N VAL A 471 4.96 -17.58 -12.34
CA VAL A 471 3.50 -17.72 -12.44
C VAL A 471 2.89 -16.61 -13.30
N PHE A 472 3.44 -15.39 -13.25
CA PHE A 472 2.94 -14.28 -14.05
C PHE A 472 3.07 -14.57 -15.55
N VAL A 473 4.24 -15.04 -15.99
CA VAL A 473 4.49 -15.36 -17.40
C VAL A 473 3.79 -16.64 -17.82
N ALA A 474 3.81 -17.69 -16.99
CA ALA A 474 3.29 -19.00 -17.38
C ALA A 474 1.77 -19.14 -17.22
N LEU A 475 1.13 -18.39 -16.32
CA LEU A 475 -0.28 -18.58 -16.00
C LEU A 475 -1.10 -17.29 -16.13
N VAL A 476 -0.65 -16.20 -15.48
CA VAL A 476 -1.44 -14.95 -15.45
C VAL A 476 -1.55 -14.34 -16.85
N LEU A 477 -0.43 -14.18 -17.56
CA LEU A 477 -0.40 -13.53 -18.87
C LEU A 477 -1.24 -14.29 -19.93
N PRO A 478 -1.16 -15.63 -20.06
CA PRO A 478 -2.03 -16.38 -20.96
C PRO A 478 -3.53 -16.27 -20.59
N LEU A 479 -3.87 -16.31 -19.30
CA LEU A 479 -5.25 -16.16 -18.85
C LEU A 479 -5.80 -14.77 -19.17
N LEU A 480 -5.01 -13.71 -18.93
CA LEU A 480 -5.41 -12.34 -19.28
C LEU A 480 -5.53 -12.13 -20.78
N ALA A 481 -4.66 -12.73 -21.59
CA ALA A 481 -4.75 -12.64 -23.04
C ALA A 481 -6.03 -13.30 -23.57
N LEU A 482 -6.39 -14.46 -23.02
CA LEU A 482 -7.65 -15.13 -23.35
C LEU A 482 -8.87 -14.35 -22.82
N ALA A 483 -8.79 -13.81 -21.61
CA ALA A 483 -9.84 -12.96 -21.04
C ALA A 483 -10.09 -11.73 -21.91
N ALA A 484 -9.04 -11.01 -22.31
CA ALA A 484 -9.15 -9.83 -23.17
C ALA A 484 -9.75 -10.15 -24.55
N ALA A 485 -9.42 -11.32 -25.12
CA ALA A 485 -10.02 -11.76 -26.38
C ALA A 485 -11.53 -12.02 -26.23
N ILE A 486 -11.95 -12.64 -25.11
CA ILE A 486 -13.36 -12.87 -24.79
C ILE A 486 -14.07 -11.54 -24.46
N GLU A 487 -13.40 -10.62 -23.78
CA GLU A 487 -13.93 -9.31 -23.42
C GLU A 487 -14.28 -8.48 -24.65
N VAL A 488 -13.40 -8.47 -25.65
CA VAL A 488 -13.61 -7.67 -26.86
C VAL A 488 -14.49 -8.38 -27.90
N HIS A 489 -14.35 -9.69 -28.07
CA HIS A 489 -15.02 -10.39 -29.17
C HIS A 489 -16.27 -11.18 -28.77
N VAL A 490 -16.47 -11.51 -27.50
CA VAL A 490 -17.59 -12.36 -27.07
C VAL A 490 -18.55 -11.58 -26.17
N THR A 491 -18.02 -10.83 -25.20
CA THR A 491 -18.83 -10.12 -24.19
C THR A 491 -19.85 -9.15 -24.82
N PRO A 492 -19.53 -8.33 -25.84
CA PRO A 492 -20.51 -7.44 -26.47
C PRO A 492 -21.68 -8.21 -27.11
N HIS A 493 -21.40 -9.33 -27.77
CA HIS A 493 -22.46 -10.15 -28.37
C HIS A 493 -23.34 -10.82 -27.32
N VAL A 494 -22.75 -11.27 -26.21
CA VAL A 494 -23.53 -11.83 -25.08
C VAL A 494 -24.43 -10.77 -24.46
N VAL A 495 -23.94 -9.54 -24.31
CA VAL A 495 -24.72 -8.40 -23.80
C VAL A 495 -25.89 -8.08 -24.72
N VAL A 496 -25.63 -7.92 -26.03
CA VAL A 496 -26.68 -7.62 -27.00
C VAL A 496 -27.70 -8.76 -27.08
N TRP A 497 -27.26 -10.01 -26.99
CA TRP A 497 -28.20 -11.14 -26.95
C TRP A 497 -29.07 -11.17 -25.67
N ALA A 498 -28.53 -10.73 -24.53
CA ALA A 498 -29.24 -10.75 -23.26
C ALA A 498 -30.17 -9.53 -23.04
N PHE A 499 -29.83 -8.38 -23.61
CA PHE A 499 -30.52 -7.10 -23.36
C PHE A 499 -30.98 -6.37 -24.63
N GLY A 500 -30.40 -6.65 -25.79
CA GLY A 500 -30.88 -6.15 -27.07
C GLY A 500 -32.15 -6.90 -27.46
N GLY A 501 -33.25 -6.16 -27.59
CA GLY A 501 -34.57 -6.70 -27.90
C GLY A 501 -34.67 -7.46 -29.22
#